data_AF-A0A1K2DU34-F1
#
_entry.id   AF-A0A1K2DU34-F1
#
_cell.length_a   1.000
_cell.length_b   1.000
_cell.length_c   1.000
_cell.angle_alpha   90.00
_cell.angle_beta   90.00
_cell.angle_gamma   90.00
#
_symmetry.space_group_name_H-M   'P 1'
#
loop_
_entity.id
_entity.type
_entity.pdbx_description
1 polymer ?
#
loop_
_entity_poly.entity_id
_entity_poly.type
_entity_poly.pdbx_seq_one_letter_code
_entity_poly.pdbx_strand_id
1 'polypeptide(L)'
;MRLTRAALAVAAGALAPALLLSTPSFAAAAASSPATASAAQDDESPYDSMSEEELRIAVFKILGDPDIGKGVYREAQKALDGTVDDLRNFLKTGLRLAQAEDDRVAVFRILADPNISDALRTAAENVVDGTPEELRHFIEVGQYEVDGRTPPTSG
;
A
#
# COMPACT_ATOMS: atom_id res chain seq x y z
N MET A 1 13.90 39.08 15.14
CA MET A 1 14.80 39.82 14.24
C MET A 1 14.45 39.46 12.81
N ARG A 2 14.27 40.48 11.95
CA ARG A 2 13.86 40.38 10.55
C ARG A 2 15.09 40.20 9.66
N LEU A 3 15.04 39.34 8.64
CA LEU A 3 15.81 39.51 7.40
C LEU A 3 15.02 39.01 6.19
N THR A 4 14.41 39.99 5.52
CA THR A 4 13.88 40.04 4.17
C THR A 4 14.93 39.72 3.10
N ARG A 5 14.54 39.01 2.03
CA ARG A 5 15.18 39.10 0.70
C ARG A 5 14.11 39.15 -0.38
N ALA A 6 14.24 40.14 -1.26
CA ALA A 6 13.36 40.49 -2.36
C ALA A 6 14.17 40.50 -3.67
N ALA A 7 13.52 40.15 -4.79
CA ALA A 7 13.83 40.50 -6.19
C ALA A 7 12.62 40.01 -7.01
N LEU A 8 11.72 40.80 -7.61
CA LEU A 8 11.75 41.97 -8.51
C LEU A 8 12.11 41.61 -9.97
N ALA A 9 11.08 41.53 -10.81
CA ALA A 9 11.13 41.84 -12.25
C ALA A 9 9.77 42.38 -12.71
N VAL A 10 9.79 43.54 -13.34
CA VAL A 10 8.67 44.36 -13.84
C VAL A 10 8.81 44.47 -15.36
N ALA A 11 7.68 44.39 -16.09
CA ALA A 11 7.44 45.00 -17.41
C ALA A 11 5.91 44.98 -17.64
N ALA A 12 5.13 46.07 -17.55
CA ALA A 12 5.04 47.33 -18.31
C ALA A 12 4.10 47.25 -19.56
N GLY A 13 2.97 47.99 -19.50
CA GLY A 13 2.18 48.52 -20.63
C GLY A 13 0.86 47.78 -20.96
N ALA A 14 -0.32 48.39 -21.14
CA ALA A 14 -0.64 49.79 -21.42
C ALA A 14 -2.06 50.24 -20.99
N LEU A 15 -2.14 51.54 -20.66
CA LEU A 15 -3.24 52.53 -20.62
C LEU A 15 -4.73 52.16 -20.87
N ALA A 16 -5.56 52.36 -19.82
CA ALA A 16 -6.66 53.34 -19.59
C ALA A 16 -7.63 53.78 -20.74
N PRO A 17 -8.92 54.18 -20.51
CA PRO A 17 -9.44 55.02 -19.38
C PRO A 17 -10.84 54.65 -18.80
N ALA A 18 -11.04 54.78 -17.48
CA ALA A 18 -11.78 55.84 -16.76
C ALA A 18 -13.29 56.01 -17.07
N LEU A 19 -14.18 55.72 -16.10
CA LEU A 19 -14.93 56.72 -15.30
C LEU A 19 -16.14 56.11 -14.52
N LEU A 20 -16.17 56.46 -13.23
CA LEU A 20 -17.36 56.79 -12.40
C LEU A 20 -18.35 55.68 -11.97
N LEU A 21 -18.39 55.35 -10.67
CA LEU A 21 -19.45 55.79 -9.74
C LEU A 21 -19.22 55.28 -8.29
N SER A 22 -19.18 56.23 -7.34
CA SER A 22 -19.82 56.18 -6.00
C SER A 22 -19.70 54.91 -5.14
N THR A 23 -18.84 54.95 -4.11
CA THR A 23 -19.09 54.24 -2.82
C THR A 23 -20.26 54.92 -2.08
N PRO A 24 -21.12 54.25 -1.27
CA PRO A 24 -20.73 53.28 -0.25
C PRO A 24 -21.77 52.16 0.06
N SER A 25 -21.52 51.44 1.16
CA SER A 25 -22.40 50.55 1.95
C SER A 25 -22.30 49.04 1.73
N PHE A 26 -21.48 48.42 2.59
CA PHE A 26 -21.61 47.03 3.02
C PHE A 26 -22.92 46.83 3.78
N ALA A 27 -23.83 46.02 3.25
CA ALA A 27 -24.82 45.27 4.02
C ALA A 27 -25.56 44.28 3.11
N ALA A 28 -24.98 43.11 2.89
CA ALA A 28 -25.73 41.89 2.59
C ALA A 28 -24.82 40.71 2.87
N ALA A 29 -25.18 39.94 3.89
CA ALA A 29 -24.57 38.67 4.21
C ALA A 29 -24.44 37.84 2.93
N ALA A 30 -23.20 37.71 2.46
CA ALA A 30 -22.87 36.90 1.31
C ALA A 30 -23.34 35.49 1.60
N ALA A 31 -24.21 35.03 0.72
CA ALA A 31 -24.69 33.67 0.62
C ALA A 31 -23.59 32.67 0.98
N SER A 32 -23.94 31.70 1.82
CA SER A 32 -23.23 30.44 1.91
C SER A 32 -23.02 29.91 0.50
N SER A 33 -21.83 30.15 -0.04
CA SER A 33 -21.30 29.30 -1.10
C SER A 33 -21.24 27.91 -0.49
N PRO A 34 -21.98 26.91 -1.01
CA PRO A 34 -21.58 25.56 -0.71
C PRO A 34 -20.22 25.43 -1.39
N ALA A 35 -19.16 25.54 -0.60
CA ALA A 35 -18.00 24.73 -0.86
C ALA A 35 -18.53 23.30 -0.87
N THR A 36 -18.92 22.81 -2.04
CA THR A 36 -18.95 21.37 -2.27
C THR A 36 -17.52 20.96 -2.00
N ALA A 37 -17.35 20.47 -0.78
CA ALA A 37 -16.19 19.75 -0.33
C ALA A 37 -15.77 18.85 -1.49
N SER A 38 -14.50 18.96 -1.86
CA SER A 38 -13.82 17.88 -2.55
C SER A 38 -14.15 16.63 -1.75
N ALA A 39 -15.10 15.83 -2.24
CA ALA A 39 -15.33 14.51 -1.71
C ALA A 39 -13.97 13.83 -1.74
N ALA A 40 -13.52 13.39 -0.57
CA ALA A 40 -12.40 12.48 -0.48
C ALA A 40 -12.66 11.40 -1.53
N GLN A 41 -11.76 11.27 -2.51
CA GLN A 41 -11.83 10.15 -3.42
C GLN A 41 -11.74 8.90 -2.55
N ASP A 42 -12.80 8.10 -2.59
CA ASP A 42 -12.95 6.86 -1.84
C ASP A 42 -11.68 6.00 -2.00
N ASP A 43 -10.91 5.85 -0.93
CA ASP A 43 -9.94 4.76 -0.77
C ASP A 43 -10.73 3.47 -0.42
N GLU A 44 -11.81 3.23 -1.16
CA GLU A 44 -12.66 2.06 -0.98
C GLU A 44 -11.97 0.89 -1.64
N SER A 45 -11.63 -0.11 -0.84
CA SER A 45 -10.93 -1.29 -1.34
C SER A 45 -11.82 -1.97 -2.36
N PRO A 46 -11.27 -2.54 -3.46
CA PRO A 46 -12.08 -3.22 -4.46
C PRO A 46 -12.93 -4.37 -3.88
N TYR A 47 -12.55 -4.91 -2.71
CA TYR A 47 -13.29 -5.95 -2.00
C TYR A 47 -14.54 -5.44 -1.24
N ASP A 48 -14.67 -4.14 -1.02
CA ASP A 48 -15.82 -3.54 -0.33
C ASP A 48 -17.09 -3.61 -1.20
N SER A 49 -16.94 -3.41 -2.51
CA SER A 49 -18.04 -3.43 -3.49
C SER A 49 -18.33 -4.81 -4.09
N MET A 50 -17.45 -5.80 -3.87
CA MET A 50 -17.64 -7.16 -4.38
C MET A 50 -18.79 -7.89 -3.67
N SER A 51 -19.53 -8.67 -4.46
CA SER A 51 -20.52 -9.61 -3.94
C SER A 51 -19.85 -10.75 -3.18
N GLU A 52 -20.62 -11.41 -2.30
CA GLU A 52 -20.16 -12.60 -1.56
C GLU A 52 -19.63 -13.70 -2.48
N GLU A 53 -20.29 -13.92 -3.63
CA GLU A 53 -19.87 -14.92 -4.60
C GLU A 53 -18.51 -14.57 -5.23
N GLU A 54 -18.29 -13.31 -5.60
CA GLU A 54 -17.00 -12.85 -6.12
C GLU A 54 -15.88 -12.95 -5.07
N LEU A 55 -16.17 -12.60 -3.82
CA LEU A 55 -15.23 -12.75 -2.70
C LEU A 55 -14.85 -14.23 -2.50
N ARG A 56 -15.84 -15.14 -2.49
CA ARG A 56 -15.56 -16.58 -2.40
C ARG A 56 -14.73 -17.08 -3.58
N ILE A 57 -15.07 -16.68 -4.81
CA ILE A 57 -14.30 -17.04 -6.01
C ILE A 57 -12.86 -16.55 -5.88
N ALA A 58 -12.64 -15.33 -5.39
CA ALA A 58 -11.29 -14.80 -5.16
C ALA A 58 -10.51 -15.64 -4.14
N VAL A 59 -11.13 -16.02 -3.01
CA VAL A 59 -10.49 -16.89 -2.01
C VAL A 59 -10.24 -18.30 -2.55
N PHE A 60 -11.15 -18.87 -3.33
CA PHE A 60 -10.93 -20.18 -3.97
C PHE A 60 -9.81 -20.15 -5.01
N LYS A 61 -9.63 -19.05 -5.74
CA LYS A 61 -8.48 -18.88 -6.64
C LYS A 61 -7.16 -18.91 -5.87
N ILE A 62 -7.10 -18.26 -4.71
CA ILE A 62 -5.92 -18.31 -3.83
C ILE A 62 -5.68 -19.76 -3.36
N LEU A 63 -6.71 -20.47 -2.89
CA LEU A 63 -6.61 -21.87 -2.48
C LEU A 63 -6.20 -22.84 -3.60
N GLY A 64 -6.50 -22.48 -4.86
CA GLY A 64 -6.13 -23.26 -6.03
C GLY A 64 -4.69 -23.02 -6.51
N ASP A 65 -3.97 -22.07 -5.92
CA ASP A 65 -2.57 -21.82 -6.23
C ASP A 65 -1.70 -22.98 -5.71
N PRO A 66 -0.89 -23.64 -6.56
CA PRO A 66 -0.03 -24.74 -6.12
C PRO A 66 1.07 -24.31 -5.13
N ASP A 67 1.43 -23.02 -5.11
CA ASP A 67 2.47 -22.46 -4.25
C ASP A 67 1.89 -21.78 -3.00
N ILE A 68 0.62 -22.07 -2.67
CA ILE A 68 -0.03 -21.52 -1.47
C ILE A 68 0.70 -21.94 -0.19
N GLY A 69 1.05 -20.96 0.63
CA GLY A 69 1.62 -21.16 1.96
C GLY A 69 0.63 -21.77 2.94
N LYS A 70 1.14 -22.43 3.99
CA LYS A 70 0.30 -23.13 4.98
C LYS A 70 -0.53 -22.16 5.81
N GLY A 71 0.04 -21.01 6.17
CA GLY A 71 -0.64 -19.92 6.85
C GLY A 71 -1.75 -19.34 5.97
N VAL A 72 -1.45 -19.05 4.70
CA VAL A 72 -2.44 -18.54 3.74
C VAL A 72 -3.59 -19.53 3.58
N TYR A 73 -3.31 -20.82 3.40
CA TYR A 73 -4.33 -21.86 3.29
C TYR A 73 -5.26 -21.89 4.51
N ARG A 74 -4.67 -21.86 5.72
CA ARG A 74 -5.42 -21.89 6.99
C ARG A 74 -6.34 -20.68 7.14
N GLU A 75 -5.83 -19.47 6.91
CA GLU A 75 -6.64 -18.26 7.06
C GLU A 75 -7.69 -18.13 5.93
N ALA A 76 -7.38 -18.58 4.71
CA ALA A 76 -8.34 -18.64 3.61
C ALA A 76 -9.50 -19.59 3.93
N GLN A 77 -9.22 -20.78 4.46
CA GLN A 77 -10.26 -21.73 4.85
C GLN A 77 -11.14 -21.18 5.98
N LYS A 78 -10.51 -20.55 6.98
CA LYS A 78 -11.24 -19.86 8.06
C LYS A 78 -12.15 -18.75 7.55
N ALA A 79 -11.71 -18.00 6.54
CA ALA A 79 -12.52 -16.96 5.91
C ALA A 79 -13.72 -17.54 5.14
N LEU A 80 -13.54 -18.68 4.46
CA LEU A 80 -14.62 -19.40 3.76
C LEU A 80 -15.67 -19.99 4.70
N ASP A 81 -15.25 -20.46 5.88
CA ASP A 81 -16.15 -20.98 6.92
C ASP A 81 -16.88 -19.87 7.70
N GLY A 82 -16.50 -18.61 7.46
CA GLY A 82 -17.03 -17.43 8.16
C GLY A 82 -18.11 -16.67 7.38
N THR A 83 -18.17 -15.37 7.66
CA THR A 83 -19.11 -14.42 7.06
C THR A 83 -18.53 -13.70 5.83
N VAL A 84 -19.36 -12.95 5.12
CA VAL A 84 -18.91 -12.10 4.00
C VAL A 84 -17.86 -11.08 4.44
N ASP A 85 -18.01 -10.54 5.64
CA ASP A 85 -17.03 -9.61 6.20
C ASP A 85 -15.70 -10.31 6.51
N ASP A 86 -15.71 -11.59 6.90
CA ASP A 86 -14.48 -12.37 7.10
C ASP A 86 -13.74 -12.60 5.78
N LEU A 87 -14.46 -12.93 4.69
CA LEU A 87 -13.90 -13.03 3.35
C LEU A 87 -13.24 -11.73 2.91
N ARG A 88 -13.95 -10.62 3.10
CA ARG A 88 -13.48 -9.27 2.75
C ARG A 88 -12.25 -8.88 3.57
N ASN A 89 -12.29 -9.10 4.89
CA ASN A 89 -11.16 -8.80 5.78
C ASN A 89 -9.92 -9.64 5.44
N PHE A 90 -10.12 -10.92 5.10
CA PHE A 90 -9.06 -11.78 4.62
C PHE A 90 -8.42 -11.23 3.35
N LEU A 91 -9.21 -10.90 2.33
CA LEU A 91 -8.67 -10.36 1.08
C LEU A 91 -8.00 -8.99 1.24
N LYS A 92 -8.53 -8.13 2.12
CA LYS A 92 -7.96 -6.81 2.42
C LYS A 92 -6.62 -6.87 3.16
N THR A 93 -6.54 -7.71 4.19
CA THR A 93 -5.43 -7.66 5.16
C THR A 93 -4.93 -9.04 5.57
N GLY A 94 -5.85 -10.00 5.76
CA GLY A 94 -5.50 -11.33 6.25
C GLY A 94 -4.55 -12.09 5.32
N LEU A 95 -4.72 -11.98 4.00
CA LEU A 95 -3.86 -12.61 3.01
C LEU A 95 -2.41 -12.16 3.18
N ARG A 96 -2.17 -10.86 3.28
CA ARG A 96 -0.83 -10.29 3.48
C ARG A 96 -0.20 -10.75 4.79
N LEU A 97 -0.97 -10.79 5.88
CA LEU A 97 -0.48 -11.22 7.18
C LEU A 97 -0.13 -12.72 7.19
N ALA A 98 -0.97 -13.53 6.54
CA ALA A 98 -0.75 -14.95 6.40
C ALA A 98 0.46 -15.26 5.51
N GLN A 99 0.63 -14.52 4.41
CA GLN A 99 1.84 -14.58 3.58
C GLN A 99 3.08 -14.22 4.40
N ALA A 100 3.04 -13.15 5.19
CA ALA A 100 4.16 -12.77 6.05
C ALA A 100 4.52 -13.85 7.08
N GLU A 101 3.53 -14.58 7.62
CA GLU A 101 3.78 -15.72 8.49
C GLU A 101 4.49 -16.85 7.75
N ASP A 102 4.00 -17.23 6.56
CA ASP A 102 4.63 -18.24 5.73
C ASP A 102 6.05 -17.85 5.31
N ASP A 103 6.28 -16.57 5.04
CA ASP A 103 7.58 -16.02 4.66
C ASP A 103 8.57 -16.08 5.81
N ARG A 104 8.17 -15.68 7.03
CA ARG A 104 9.00 -15.87 8.22
C ARG A 104 9.36 -17.34 8.42
N VAL A 105 8.41 -18.24 8.24
CA VAL A 105 8.67 -19.69 8.34
C VAL A 105 9.67 -20.14 7.28
N ALA A 106 9.60 -19.61 6.05
CA ALA A 106 10.59 -19.89 5.02
C ALA A 106 11.98 -19.38 5.40
N VAL A 107 12.09 -18.16 5.95
CA VAL A 107 13.36 -17.62 6.47
C VAL A 107 13.91 -18.47 7.61
N PHE A 108 13.08 -18.89 8.57
CA PHE A 108 13.51 -19.81 9.63
C PHE A 108 13.99 -21.16 9.11
N ARG A 109 13.39 -21.68 8.04
CA ARG A 109 13.88 -22.91 7.39
C ARG A 109 15.26 -22.72 6.77
N ILE A 110 15.52 -21.56 6.18
CA ILE A 110 16.86 -21.21 5.68
C ILE A 110 17.85 -21.18 6.85
N LEU A 111 17.54 -20.45 7.93
CA LEU A 111 18.39 -20.36 9.13
C LEU A 111 18.66 -21.72 9.79
N ALA A 112 17.71 -22.65 9.70
CA ALA A 112 17.84 -24.00 10.24
C ALA A 112 18.73 -24.92 9.38
N ASP A 113 19.03 -24.57 8.13
CA ASP A 113 19.93 -25.36 7.29
C ASP A 113 21.39 -25.13 7.74
N PRO A 114 22.09 -26.20 8.17
CA PRO A 114 23.48 -26.06 8.64
C PRO A 114 24.48 -25.73 7.53
N ASN A 115 24.09 -25.81 6.25
CA ASN A 115 24.99 -25.63 5.11
C ASN A 115 24.92 -24.24 4.47
N ILE A 116 24.13 -23.31 5.01
CA ILE A 116 24.05 -21.94 4.49
C ILE A 116 25.35 -21.18 4.71
N SER A 117 25.65 -20.22 3.84
CA SER A 117 26.79 -19.33 4.01
C SER A 117 26.59 -18.39 5.21
N ASP A 118 27.69 -17.96 5.85
CA ASP A 118 27.63 -16.99 6.96
C ASP A 118 26.97 -15.66 6.54
N ALA A 119 27.19 -15.27 5.27
CA ALA A 119 26.56 -14.10 4.68
C ALA A 119 25.04 -14.29 4.57
N LEU A 120 24.58 -15.45 4.07
CA LEU A 120 23.15 -15.75 3.96
C LEU A 120 22.48 -15.84 5.32
N ARG A 121 23.16 -16.42 6.31
CA ARG A 121 22.70 -16.44 7.69
C ARG A 121 22.50 -15.04 8.25
N THR A 122 23.52 -14.19 8.14
CA THR A 122 23.46 -12.81 8.62
C THR A 122 22.34 -12.02 7.94
N ALA A 123 22.18 -12.21 6.62
CA ALA A 123 21.10 -11.57 5.89
C ALA A 123 19.73 -12.05 6.38
N ALA A 124 19.50 -13.37 6.50
CA ALA A 124 18.25 -13.94 6.99
C ALA A 124 17.91 -13.47 8.43
N GLU A 125 18.90 -13.39 9.32
CA GLU A 125 18.74 -12.87 10.69
C GLU A 125 18.28 -11.41 10.72
N ASN A 126 18.68 -10.58 9.75
CA ASN A 126 18.28 -9.17 9.70
C ASN A 126 16.83 -8.98 9.24
N VAL A 127 16.30 -9.87 8.40
CA VAL A 127 14.96 -9.73 7.79
C VAL A 127 13.89 -10.54 8.53
N VAL A 128 14.25 -11.56 9.31
CA VAL A 128 13.27 -12.46 9.96
C VAL A 128 12.24 -11.74 10.84
N ASP A 129 12.64 -10.63 11.48
CA ASP A 129 11.78 -9.76 12.29
C ASP A 129 11.33 -8.49 11.56
N GLY A 130 11.57 -8.42 10.25
CA GLY A 130 11.25 -7.29 9.38
C GLY A 130 9.79 -7.24 8.92
N THR A 131 9.53 -6.32 8.00
CA THR A 131 8.22 -6.14 7.36
C THR A 131 7.90 -7.28 6.39
N PRO A 132 6.61 -7.57 6.12
CA PRO A 132 6.20 -8.53 5.08
C PRO A 132 6.91 -8.32 3.75
N GLU A 133 7.13 -7.06 3.37
CA GLU A 133 7.81 -6.66 2.15
C GLU A 133 9.29 -7.04 2.16
N GLU A 134 9.98 -6.82 3.28
CA GLU A 134 11.38 -7.22 3.45
C GLU A 134 11.55 -8.74 3.41
N LEU A 135 10.65 -9.48 4.06
CA LEU A 135 10.62 -10.95 4.04
C LEU A 135 10.42 -11.47 2.61
N ARG A 136 9.45 -10.93 1.89
CA ARG A 136 9.17 -11.29 0.50
C ARG A 136 10.35 -11.02 -0.40
N HIS A 137 10.90 -9.80 -0.31
CA HIS A 137 12.06 -9.39 -1.11
C HIS A 137 13.28 -10.28 -0.86
N PHE A 138 13.53 -10.66 0.39
CA PHE A 138 14.63 -11.55 0.73
C PHE A 138 14.46 -12.95 0.12
N ILE A 139 13.26 -13.53 0.19
CA ILE A 139 12.97 -14.85 -0.38
C ILE A 139 13.07 -14.83 -1.90
N GLU A 140 12.59 -13.78 -2.56
CA GLU A 140 12.56 -13.70 -4.02
C GLU A 140 13.91 -13.32 -4.63
N VAL A 141 14.65 -12.41 -4.00
CA VAL A 141 15.85 -11.80 -4.58
C VAL A 141 17.04 -11.88 -3.63
N GLY A 142 16.87 -11.43 -2.38
CA GLY A 142 17.99 -11.23 -1.44
C GLY A 142 18.81 -12.49 -1.17
N GLN A 143 18.17 -13.65 -1.04
CA GLN A 143 18.87 -14.93 -0.82
C GLN A 143 19.79 -15.33 -1.99
N TYR A 144 19.46 -14.92 -3.22
CA TYR A 144 20.25 -15.23 -4.42
C TYR A 144 21.42 -14.27 -4.57
N GLU A 145 21.20 -12.98 -4.29
CA GLU A 145 22.26 -11.96 -4.32
C GLU A 145 23.38 -12.26 -3.32
N VAL A 146 23.01 -12.72 -2.12
CA VAL A 146 23.98 -13.02 -1.05
C VAL A 146 24.87 -14.22 -1.41
N ASP A 147 24.32 -15.23 -2.08
CA ASP A 147 25.08 -16.39 -2.53
C ASP A 147 25.68 -16.21 -3.94
N GLY A 148 25.54 -15.03 -4.55
CA GLY A 148 26.00 -14.76 -5.92
C GLY A 148 25.31 -15.62 -6.98
N ARG A 149 24.15 -16.18 -6.67
CA ARG A 149 23.31 -16.95 -7.59
C ARG A 149 22.40 -16.00 -8.37
N THR A 150 22.16 -16.31 -9.64
CA THR A 150 21.17 -15.55 -10.42
C THR A 150 19.77 -15.87 -9.89
N PRO A 151 18.94 -14.87 -9.56
CA PRO A 151 17.55 -15.13 -9.18
C PRO A 151 16.82 -15.85 -10.32
N PRO A 152 15.81 -16.70 -10.03
CA PRO A 152 15.00 -17.29 -11.07
C PRO A 152 14.35 -16.15 -11.87
N THR A 153 14.56 -16.13 -13.18
CA THR A 153 13.87 -15.16 -14.06
C THR A 153 12.38 -15.45 -13.93
N SER A 154 11.64 -14.58 -13.23
CA SER A 154 10.17 -14.63 -13.18
C SER A 154 9.64 -14.64 -14.62
N GLY A 155 9.05 -15.77 -15.02
CA GLY A 155 8.41 -15.96 -16.32
C GLY A 155 7.00 -15.42 -16.33
#